data_AF-A0A4Q2LSK4-F1
#
_entry.id   AF-A0A4Q2LSK4-F1
#
_cell.length_a   1.000
_cell.length_b   1.000
_cell.length_c   1.000
_cell.angle_alpha   90.00
_cell.angle_beta   90.00
_cell.angle_gamma   90.00
#
_symmetry.space_group_name_H-M   'P 1'
#
loop_
_entity.id
_entity.type
_entity.pdbx_description
1 polymer ?
#
loop_
_entity_poly.entity_id
_entity_poly.type
_entity_poly.pdbx_seq_one_letter_code
_entity_poly.pdbx_strand_id
1 'polypeptide(L)'
;MFKPPHAYQLISGYEDGTFRPNESITREQAMTIIASAMSLTGLKAKLPAQASDELLASYGDAAEVSFWAKRSIADNVQAGIVAGRNGTLAPKAHITRAEVAAIVQRLLVKSDLI
;
A
#
# COMPACT_ATOMS: atom_id res chain seq x y z
N MET A 1 16.03 13.96 15.79
CA MET A 1 16.50 14.11 14.39
C MET A 1 15.45 13.50 13.47
N PHE A 2 14.67 14.33 12.76
CA PHE A 2 13.63 13.87 11.84
C PHE A 2 14.29 13.44 10.52
N LYS A 3 14.21 12.15 10.17
CA LYS A 3 14.74 11.65 8.89
C LYS A 3 13.62 11.72 7.83
N PRO A 4 13.88 12.29 6.64
CA PRO A 4 12.88 12.37 5.58
C PRO A 4 12.54 10.98 5.01
N PRO A 5 11.31 10.75 4.52
CA PRO A 5 10.82 9.43 4.08
C PRO A 5 11.64 8.79 2.94
N HIS A 6 12.33 9.60 2.12
CA HIS A 6 13.27 9.12 1.10
C HIS A 6 14.44 8.31 1.69
N ALA A 7 14.86 8.63 2.93
CA ALA A 7 15.95 7.93 3.61
C ALA A 7 15.59 6.49 4.01
N TYR A 8 14.30 6.12 3.94
CA TYR A 8 13.79 4.79 4.23
C TYR A 8 13.23 4.08 2.98
N GLN A 9 13.41 4.64 1.78
CA GLN A 9 12.81 4.14 0.52
C GLN A 9 11.28 3.95 0.59
N LEU A 10 10.61 4.67 1.50
CA LEU A 10 9.16 4.59 1.67
C LEU A 10 8.42 5.23 0.50
N ILE A 11 9.03 6.26 -0.12
CA ILE A 11 8.47 6.99 -1.25
C ILE A 11 9.60 7.35 -2.21
N SER A 12 9.55 6.80 -3.42
CA SER A 12 10.29 7.33 -4.57
C SER A 12 9.54 8.55 -5.08
N GLY A 13 10.24 9.65 -5.35
CA GLY A 13 9.64 10.80 -6.04
C GLY A 13 9.11 10.40 -7.41
N TYR A 14 8.43 11.33 -8.08
CA TYR A 14 8.01 11.12 -9.47
C TYR A 14 9.24 10.99 -10.38
N GLU A 15 9.06 10.45 -11.59
CA GLU A 15 10.14 10.30 -12.58
C GLU A 15 10.82 11.64 -12.92
N ASP A 16 10.12 12.76 -12.71
CA ASP A 16 10.62 14.13 -12.87
C ASP A 16 11.49 14.63 -11.68
N GLY A 17 11.74 13.78 -10.68
CA GLY A 17 12.53 14.11 -9.49
C GLY A 17 11.76 14.93 -8.45
N THR A 18 10.48 15.21 -8.65
CA THR A 18 9.68 15.98 -7.69
C THR A 18 9.10 15.10 -6.59
N PHE A 19 9.01 15.67 -5.39
CA PHE A 19 8.19 15.14 -4.31
C PHE A 19 7.05 16.13 -4.06
N ARG A 20 5.81 15.67 -4.21
CA ARG A 20 4.61 16.52 -4.22
C ARG A 20 3.75 16.26 -2.98
N PRO A 21 4.19 16.71 -1.78
CA PRO A 21 3.56 16.33 -0.51
C PRO A 21 2.13 16.84 -0.34
N ASN A 22 1.71 17.83 -1.12
CA ASN A 22 0.38 18.43 -1.07
C ASN A 22 -0.59 17.86 -2.11
N GLU A 23 -0.12 17.00 -3.03
CA GLU A 23 -0.99 16.36 -4.00
C GLU A 23 -1.71 15.16 -3.38
N SER A 24 -2.98 15.00 -3.73
CA SER A 24 -3.75 13.80 -3.40
C SER A 24 -3.19 12.61 -4.17
N ILE A 25 -2.78 11.56 -3.45
CA ILE A 25 -2.33 10.31 -4.05
C ILE A 25 -3.51 9.36 -4.29
N THR A 26 -3.34 8.46 -5.25
CA THR A 26 -4.28 7.37 -5.50
C THR A 26 -4.14 6.27 -4.44
N ARG A 27 -5.14 5.39 -4.36
CA ARG A 27 -5.10 4.23 -3.47
C ARG A 27 -3.98 3.26 -3.83
N GLU A 28 -3.72 3.02 -5.12
CA GLU A 28 -2.60 2.14 -5.51
C GLU A 28 -1.24 2.72 -5.09
N GLN A 29 -1.05 4.04 -5.20
CA GLN A 29 0.15 4.71 -4.71
C GLN A 29 0.30 4.58 -3.20
N ALA A 30 -0.78 4.82 -2.45
CA ALA A 30 -0.78 4.65 -0.99
C ALA A 30 -0.44 3.20 -0.59
N MET A 31 -1.00 2.19 -1.26
CA MET A 31 -0.71 0.79 -0.96
C MET A 31 0.75 0.42 -1.24
N THR A 32 1.38 1.00 -2.25
CA THR A 32 2.81 0.83 -2.49
C THR A 32 3.66 1.39 -1.36
N ILE A 33 3.33 2.57 -0.84
CA ILE A 33 4.01 3.15 0.34
C ILE A 33 3.85 2.25 1.56
N ILE A 34 2.64 1.73 1.79
CA ILE A 34 2.38 0.83 2.91
C ILE A 34 3.10 -0.51 2.75
N ALA A 35 3.21 -1.05 1.53
CA ALA A 35 3.98 -2.27 1.27
C ALA A 35 5.48 -2.08 1.57
N SER A 36 6.03 -0.90 1.28
CA SER A 36 7.39 -0.53 1.72
C SER A 36 7.48 -0.49 3.24
N ALA A 37 6.49 0.11 3.92
CA ALA A 37 6.45 0.13 5.38
C ALA A 37 6.34 -1.28 6.00
N MET A 38 5.55 -2.18 5.42
CA MET A 38 5.48 -3.60 5.82
C MET A 38 6.82 -4.32 5.68
N SER A 39 7.64 -3.92 4.70
CA SER A 39 8.99 -4.46 4.52
C SER A 39 9.90 -3.99 5.66
N LEU A 40 9.78 -2.73 6.07
CA LEU A 40 10.55 -2.17 7.20
C LEU A 40 10.15 -2.75 8.55
N THR A 41 8.88 -3.07 8.76
CA THR A 41 8.41 -3.70 10.01
C THR A 41 8.62 -5.22 10.04
N GLY A 42 9.14 -5.81 8.95
CA GLY A 42 9.29 -7.26 8.80
C GLY A 42 7.97 -8.01 8.58
N LEU A 43 6.82 -7.33 8.59
CA LEU A 43 5.51 -7.94 8.37
C LEU A 43 5.41 -8.61 7.00
N LYS A 44 5.98 -7.99 5.95
CA LYS A 44 5.96 -8.56 4.59
C LYS A 44 6.66 -9.92 4.53
N ALA A 45 7.73 -10.11 5.30
CA ALA A 45 8.45 -11.39 5.35
C ALA A 45 7.66 -12.52 6.04
N LYS A 46 6.65 -12.17 6.86
CA LYS A 46 5.76 -13.13 7.52
C LYS A 46 4.62 -13.62 6.61
N LEU A 47 4.42 -13.00 5.43
CA LEU A 47 3.34 -13.37 4.51
C LEU A 47 3.66 -14.64 3.73
N PRO A 48 2.68 -15.53 3.49
CA PRO A 48 2.90 -16.71 2.67
C PRO A 48 3.14 -16.30 1.21
N ALA A 49 4.07 -17.01 0.55
CA ALA A 49 4.33 -16.83 -0.86
C ALA A 49 3.10 -17.25 -1.68
N GLN A 50 2.41 -16.27 -2.27
CA GLN A 50 1.26 -16.48 -3.13
C GLN A 50 1.33 -15.53 -4.34
N ALA A 51 0.78 -15.97 -5.47
CA ALA A 51 0.75 -15.17 -6.69
C ALA A 51 -0.18 -13.95 -6.54
N SER A 52 0.28 -12.79 -7.03
CA SER A 52 -0.50 -11.55 -6.93
C SER A 52 -1.84 -11.66 -7.67
N ASP A 53 -1.87 -12.33 -8.82
CA ASP A 53 -3.10 -12.44 -9.60
C ASP A 53 -4.16 -13.30 -8.89
N GLU A 54 -3.76 -14.33 -8.14
CA GLU A 54 -4.70 -15.13 -7.32
C GLU A 54 -5.30 -14.31 -6.18
N LEU A 55 -4.45 -13.57 -5.46
CA LEU A 55 -4.87 -12.72 -4.34
C LEU A 55 -5.83 -11.60 -4.77
N LEU A 56 -5.72 -11.16 -6.03
CA LEU A 56 -6.51 -10.07 -6.58
C LEU A 56 -7.70 -10.54 -7.43
N ALA A 57 -7.81 -11.84 -7.75
CA ALA A 57 -8.82 -12.39 -8.65
C ALA A 57 -10.27 -12.11 -8.20
N SER A 58 -10.51 -11.96 -6.90
CA SER A 58 -11.84 -11.67 -6.35
C SER A 58 -12.30 -10.22 -6.54
N TYR A 59 -11.42 -9.32 -7.00
CA TYR A 59 -11.74 -7.91 -7.15
C TYR A 59 -12.12 -7.58 -8.60
N GLY A 60 -13.29 -6.97 -8.79
CA GLY A 60 -13.84 -6.71 -10.13
C GLY A 60 -13.03 -5.71 -10.97
N ASP A 61 -12.20 -4.90 -10.31
CA ASP A 61 -11.34 -3.87 -10.91
C ASP A 61 -9.84 -4.23 -10.83
N ALA A 62 -9.50 -5.50 -10.59
CA ALA A 62 -8.11 -5.95 -10.52
C ALA A 62 -7.32 -5.64 -11.81
N ALA A 63 -7.99 -5.56 -12.95
CA ALA A 63 -7.40 -5.18 -14.23
C ALA A 63 -6.99 -3.70 -14.32
N GLU A 64 -7.56 -2.82 -13.49
CA GLU A 64 -7.22 -1.39 -13.44
C GLU A 64 -5.94 -1.12 -12.63
N VAL A 65 -5.48 -2.11 -11.87
CA VAL A 65 -4.26 -2.01 -11.05
C VAL A 65 -3.05 -1.86 -11.96
N SER A 66 -2.27 -0.80 -11.74
CA SER A 66 -1.00 -0.63 -12.46
C SER A 66 -0.06 -1.82 -12.20
N PHE A 67 0.68 -2.25 -13.23
CA PHE A 67 1.60 -3.40 -13.12
C PHE A 67 2.59 -3.26 -11.94
N TRP A 68 3.14 -2.06 -11.73
CA TRP A 68 4.07 -1.76 -10.63
C TRP A 68 3.41 -1.85 -9.23
N ALA A 69 2.09 -1.66 -9.14
CA ALA A 69 1.34 -1.69 -7.89
C ALA A 69 0.83 -3.09 -7.53
N LYS A 70 0.68 -4.00 -8.51
CA LYS A 70 0.05 -5.33 -8.32
C LYS A 70 0.57 -6.07 -7.09
N ARG A 71 1.90 -6.21 -6.97
CA ARG A 71 2.48 -6.93 -5.83
C ARG A 71 2.22 -6.21 -4.51
N SER A 72 2.38 -4.90 -4.48
CA SER A 72 2.13 -4.09 -3.29
C SER A 72 0.68 -4.22 -2.81
N ILE A 73 -0.29 -4.12 -3.73
CA ILE A 73 -1.71 -4.27 -3.39
C ILE A 73 -1.99 -5.69 -2.87
N ALA A 74 -1.47 -6.71 -3.54
CA ALA A 74 -1.62 -8.10 -3.12
C ALA A 74 -1.07 -8.33 -1.70
N ASP A 75 0.12 -7.81 -1.39
CA ASP A 75 0.70 -7.89 -0.04
C ASP A 75 -0.21 -7.21 1.01
N ASN A 76 -0.74 -6.03 0.69
CA ASN A 76 -1.63 -5.28 1.59
C ASN A 76 -2.94 -6.04 1.88
N VAL A 77 -3.53 -6.64 0.85
CA VAL A 77 -4.75 -7.45 0.94
C VAL A 77 -4.49 -8.72 1.75
N GLN A 78 -3.41 -9.44 1.44
CA GLN A 78 -3.03 -10.68 2.12
C GLN A 78 -2.72 -10.45 3.61
N ALA A 79 -2.11 -9.32 3.96
CA ALA A 79 -1.87 -8.92 5.34
C ALA A 79 -3.15 -8.47 6.09
N GLY A 80 -4.26 -8.24 5.37
CA GLY A 80 -5.50 -7.68 5.92
C GLY A 80 -5.35 -6.23 6.39
N ILE A 81 -4.36 -5.51 5.85
CA ILE A 81 -4.12 -4.08 6.15
C ILE A 81 -5.08 -3.20 5.35
N VAL A 82 -5.31 -3.59 4.10
CA VAL A 82 -6.28 -2.95 3.21
C VAL A 82 -7.37 -3.93 2.85
N ALA A 83 -8.61 -3.48 3.00
CA ALA A 83 -9.77 -4.13 2.44
C ALA A 83 -10.23 -3.37 1.20
N GLY A 84 -10.80 -4.11 0.25
CA GLY A 84 -11.56 -3.52 -0.85
C GLY A 84 -12.85 -2.85 -0.37
N ARG A 85 -13.50 -2.15 -1.30
CA ARG A 85 -14.80 -1.50 -1.14
C ARG A 85 -15.80 -2.24 -2.01
N ASN A 86 -16.73 -2.98 -1.41
CA ASN A 86 -17.79 -3.70 -2.14
C ASN A 86 -17.27 -4.57 -3.32
N GLY A 87 -16.19 -5.32 -3.09
CA GLY A 87 -15.59 -6.17 -4.13
C GLY A 87 -14.65 -5.45 -5.11
N THR A 88 -14.28 -4.19 -4.85
CA THR A 88 -13.33 -3.43 -5.68
C THR A 88 -12.14 -2.92 -4.86
N LEU A 89 -10.97 -2.75 -5.47
CA LEU A 89 -9.77 -2.17 -4.85
C LEU A 89 -9.79 -0.63 -4.92
N ALA A 90 -10.46 -0.11 -5.95
CA ALA A 90 -10.50 1.27 -6.42
C ALA A 90 -9.09 1.87 -6.62
N PRO A 91 -8.21 1.27 -7.43
CA PRO A 91 -6.79 1.61 -7.46
C PRO A 91 -6.52 3.07 -7.86
N LYS A 92 -7.33 3.61 -8.78
CA LYS A 92 -7.19 4.99 -9.28
C LYS A 92 -7.91 6.04 -8.43
N ALA A 93 -8.78 5.63 -7.52
CA ALA A 93 -9.48 6.58 -6.65
C ALA A 93 -8.50 7.24 -5.68
N HIS A 94 -8.73 8.51 -5.35
CA HIS A 94 -7.99 9.17 -4.29
C HIS A 94 -8.29 8.56 -2.93
N ILE A 95 -7.26 8.50 -2.09
CA ILE A 95 -7.37 8.02 -0.71
C ILE A 95 -7.63 9.19 0.25
N THR A 96 -8.46 8.97 1.27
CA THR A 96 -8.73 9.99 2.29
C THR A 96 -7.78 9.89 3.47
N ARG A 97 -7.62 10.98 4.23
CA ARG A 97 -6.83 10.99 5.48
C ARG A 97 -7.32 9.96 6.50
N ALA A 98 -8.64 9.80 6.63
CA ALA A 98 -9.24 8.84 7.55
C ALA A 98 -8.91 7.40 7.16
N GLU A 99 -8.93 7.08 5.87
CA GLU A 99 -8.54 5.76 5.38
C GLU A 99 -7.08 5.47 5.60
N VAL A 100 -6.19 6.44 5.32
CA VAL A 100 -4.76 6.30 5.60
C VAL A 100 -4.53 6.05 7.08
N ALA A 101 -5.18 6.80 7.98
CA ALA A 101 -5.05 6.61 9.41
C ALA A 101 -5.47 5.19 9.86
N ALA A 102 -6.60 4.69 9.34
CA ALA A 102 -7.06 3.33 9.63
C ALA A 102 -6.09 2.25 9.10
N ILE A 103 -5.52 2.46 7.91
CA ILE A 103 -4.53 1.56 7.31
C ILE A 103 -3.23 1.53 8.14
N VAL A 104 -2.73 2.69 8.54
CA VAL A 104 -1.53 2.80 9.40
C VAL A 104 -1.78 2.14 10.75
N GLN A 105 -2.93 2.35 11.37
CA GLN A 105 -3.27 1.68 12.63
C GLN A 105 -3.23 0.15 12.47
N ARG A 106 -3.84 -0.40 11.41
CA ARG A 106 -3.81 -1.84 11.14
C ARG A 106 -2.39 -2.35 10.91
N LEU A 107 -1.58 -1.61 10.17
CA LEU A 107 -0.16 -1.95 9.97
C LEU A 107 0.58 -2.06 11.31
N LEU A 108 0.41 -1.08 12.21
CA LEU A 108 1.08 -1.06 13.50
C LEU A 108 0.65 -2.25 14.38
N VAL A 109 -0.66 -2.52 14.47
CA VAL A 109 -1.19 -3.68 15.21
C VAL A 109 -0.67 -5.00 14.62
N LYS A 110 -0.73 -5.17 13.29
CA LYS A 110 -0.25 -6.39 12.61
C LYS A 110 1.26 -6.58 12.71
N SER A 111 2.00 -5.51 12.98
CA SER A 111 3.45 -5.53 13.17
C SER A 111 3.87 -5.63 14.63
N ASP A 112 2.91 -5.79 15.57
CA ASP A 112 3.17 -5.87 17.01
C ASP A 112 3.88 -4.61 17.57
N LEU A 113 3.61 -3.44 16.98
CA LEU A 113 4.22 -2.17 17.38
C LEU A 113 3.36 -1.38 18.39
N ILE A 114 2.08 -1.73 18.51
CA ILE A 114 1.10 -1.20 19.47
C ILE A 114 0.14 -2.30 19.90
#